data_AF-A0A8W8IV69-F1
#
_entry.id   AF-A0A8W8IV69-F1
#
_cell.length_a   1.000
_cell.length_b   1.000
_cell.length_c   1.000
_cell.angle_alpha   90.00
_cell.angle_beta   90.00
_cell.angle_gamma   90.00
#
_symmetry.space_group_name_H-M   'P 1'
#
loop_
_entity.id
_entity.type
_entity.pdbx_description
1 polymer ?
#
loop_
_entity_poly.entity_id
_entity_poly.type
_entity_poly.pdbx_seq_one_letter_code
_entity_poly.pdbx_strand_id
1 'polypeptide(L)'
;MSINLVNCVGNCTKSDGKTGCCNNYHRSNGICVKCPKGTYGENCSEICPVNLYGELCLKRCDCKPNEDCNRVHGCLPSIIIKEFAGLMGKRNVVEIIIT
;
A
#
# COMPACT_ATOMS: atom_id res chain seq x y z
N MET A 1 35.50 8.80 -11.59
CA MET A 1 34.51 8.97 -10.49
C MET A 1 33.57 7.79 -10.53
N SER A 2 33.75 6.82 -9.64
CA SER A 2 32.88 5.64 -9.59
C SER A 2 31.62 5.99 -8.80
N ILE A 3 30.48 6.09 -9.48
CA ILE A 3 29.16 6.07 -8.85
C ILE A 3 28.90 4.64 -8.38
N ASN A 4 29.42 4.29 -7.20
CA ASN A 4 28.94 3.13 -6.45
C ASN A 4 27.59 3.49 -5.84
N LEU A 5 26.55 3.54 -6.67
CA LEU A 5 25.18 3.67 -6.20
C LEU A 5 24.71 2.27 -5.74
N VAL A 6 25.31 1.77 -4.65
CA VAL A 6 24.67 0.68 -3.92
C VAL A 6 23.39 1.28 -3.34
N ASN A 7 22.28 1.09 -4.05
CA ASN A 7 20.93 1.36 -3.57
C ASN A 7 20.62 0.38 -2.41
N CYS A 8 21.26 0.58 -1.26
CA CYS A 8 20.84 -0.01 0.02
C CYS A 8 19.53 0.62 0.53
N VAL A 9 18.87 1.45 -0.28
CA VAL A 9 17.59 2.05 0.07
C VAL A 9 16.58 0.91 0.25
N GLY A 10 16.21 0.65 1.50
CA GLY A 10 15.21 -0.35 1.85
C GLY A 10 15.72 -1.78 2.06
N ASN A 11 17.03 -2.03 2.19
CA ASN A 11 17.56 -3.32 2.66
C ASN A 11 17.98 -3.21 4.15
N CYS A 12 17.59 -4.20 4.98
CA CYS A 12 18.03 -4.34 6.36
C CYS A 12 18.47 -5.76 6.68
N THR A 13 19.25 -5.91 7.74
CA THR A 13 19.48 -7.21 8.40
C THR A 13 18.24 -7.54 9.22
N LYS A 14 17.58 -8.65 8.88
CA LYS A 14 16.44 -9.18 9.64
C LYS A 14 16.93 -9.97 10.86
N SER A 15 16.01 -10.28 11.76
CA SER A 15 16.30 -11.02 13.00
C SER A 15 16.86 -12.43 12.77
N ASP A 16 16.68 -12.99 11.56
CA ASP A 16 17.26 -14.27 11.13
C ASP A 16 18.70 -14.14 10.59
N GLY A 17 19.30 -12.94 10.68
CA GLY A 17 20.64 -12.64 10.17
C GLY A 17 20.72 -12.48 8.65
N LYS A 18 19.60 -12.58 7.93
CA LYS A 18 19.58 -12.42 6.47
C LYS A 18 19.31 -10.98 6.08
N THR A 19 19.94 -10.54 4.98
CA THR A 19 19.61 -9.25 4.36
C THR A 19 18.32 -9.38 3.56
N GLY A 20 17.31 -8.59 3.93
CA GLY A 20 16.03 -8.53 3.25
C GLY A 20 15.50 -7.10 3.17
N CYS A 21 14.27 -6.93 2.68
CA CYS A 21 13.68 -5.59 2.63
C CYS A 21 13.28 -5.10 4.03
N CYS A 22 13.50 -3.81 4.27
CA CYS A 22 13.06 -3.08 5.45
C CYS A 22 11.54 -3.09 5.61
N ASN A 23 11.07 -2.76 6.81
CA ASN A 23 9.69 -2.34 7.01
C ASN A 23 9.37 -1.17 6.07
N ASN A 24 8.15 -1.15 5.52
CA ASN A 24 7.70 -0.21 4.48
C ASN A 24 8.32 -0.38 3.09
N TYR A 25 9.00 -1.52 2.87
CA TYR A 25 9.52 -1.93 1.57
C TYR A 25 9.09 -3.35 1.24
N HIS A 26 9.03 -3.67 -0.05
CA HIS A 26 8.80 -5.02 -0.55
C HIS A 26 9.74 -5.34 -1.72
N ARG A 27 9.90 -6.64 -2.00
CA ARG A 27 10.72 -7.11 -3.12
C ARG A 27 9.95 -6.95 -4.43
N SER A 28 10.51 -6.21 -5.38
CA SER A 28 9.99 -6.06 -6.74
C SER A 28 11.18 -6.08 -7.72
N ASN A 29 11.12 -6.92 -8.75
CA ASN A 29 12.19 -7.05 -9.77
C ASN A 29 13.60 -7.22 -9.18
N GLY A 30 13.73 -8.00 -8.10
CA GLY A 30 15.02 -8.27 -7.49
C GLY A 30 15.57 -7.16 -6.58
N ILE A 31 14.87 -6.04 -6.44
CA ILE A 31 15.26 -4.91 -5.58
C ILE A 31 14.19 -4.63 -4.51
N CYS A 32 14.57 -3.94 -3.43
CA CYS A 32 13.60 -3.46 -2.45
C CYS A 32 13.06 -2.10 -2.90
N VAL A 33 11.74 -2.03 -3.02
CA VAL A 33 11.02 -0.80 -3.39
C VAL A 33 10.07 -0.41 -2.27
N LYS A 34 9.83 0.88 -2.11
CA LYS A 34 8.88 1.40 -1.11
C LYS A 34 7.49 0.82 -1.36
N CYS A 35 6.71 0.72 -0.28
CA CYS A 35 5.32 0.31 -0.40
C CYS A 35 4.51 1.23 -1.32
N PRO A 36 3.58 0.65 -2.11
CA PRO A 36 2.64 1.46 -2.86
C PRO A 36 1.78 2.29 -1.90
N LYS A 37 1.29 3.43 -2.38
CA LYS A 37 0.39 4.29 -1.61
C LYS A 37 -0.84 3.48 -1.17
N GLY A 38 -1.30 3.71 0.06
CA GLY A 38 -2.41 2.96 0.63
C GLY A 38 -2.03 1.69 1.38
N THR A 39 -0.75 1.30 1.38
CA THR A 39 -0.22 0.19 2.19
C THR A 39 1.07 0.57 2.91
N TYR A 40 1.42 -0.21 3.94
CA TYR A 40 2.61 -0.02 4.77
C TYR A 40 2.99 -1.34 5.47
N GLY A 41 4.02 -1.32 6.31
CA GLY A 41 4.43 -2.46 7.12
C GLY A 41 5.41 -3.40 6.42
N GLU A 42 5.64 -4.59 6.98
CA GLU A 42 6.54 -5.57 6.38
C GLU A 42 5.93 -6.13 5.09
N ASN A 43 6.70 -6.11 4.00
CA ASN A 43 6.24 -6.50 2.66
C ASN A 43 4.95 -5.80 2.20
N CYS A 44 4.64 -4.63 2.77
CA CYS A 44 3.45 -3.85 2.44
C CYS A 44 2.13 -4.59 2.69
N SER A 45 2.13 -5.48 3.69
CA SER A 45 0.99 -6.32 4.06
C SER A 45 -0.12 -5.55 4.81
N GLU A 46 0.20 -4.41 5.42
CA GLU A 46 -0.76 -3.60 6.13
C GLU A 46 -1.41 -2.57 5.19
N ILE A 47 -2.71 -2.39 5.35
CA ILE A 47 -3.51 -1.41 4.59
C ILE A 47 -3.68 -0.16 5.45
N CYS A 48 -3.66 1.03 4.84
CA CYS A 48 -3.89 2.25 5.60
C CYS A 48 -5.17 2.21 6.44
N PRO A 49 -5.10 2.64 7.70
CA PRO A 49 -6.28 2.74 8.55
C PRO A 49 -7.32 3.69 7.95
N VAL A 50 -8.56 3.58 8.44
CA VAL A 50 -9.62 4.52 8.10
C VAL A 50 -9.18 5.95 8.42
N ASN A 51 -9.54 6.89 7.55
CA ASN A 51 -9.17 8.31 7.62
C ASN A 51 -7.69 8.63 7.35
N LEU A 52 -6.84 7.65 6.99
CA LEU A 52 -5.47 7.90 6.56
C LEU A 52 -5.24 7.52 5.10
N TYR A 53 -4.31 8.21 4.45
CA TYR A 53 -3.99 7.98 3.05
C TYR A 53 -2.55 8.33 2.66
N GLY A 54 -2.18 7.94 1.43
CA GLY A 54 -0.93 8.34 0.79
C GLY A 54 0.23 7.38 1.06
N GLU A 55 1.46 7.91 0.98
CA GLU A 55 2.67 7.16 1.29
C GLU A 55 2.75 6.89 2.80
N LEU A 56 2.86 5.62 3.16
CA LEU A 56 2.92 5.13 4.54
C LEU A 56 1.79 5.65 5.44
N CYS A 57 0.65 6.02 4.85
CA CYS A 57 -0.54 6.49 5.57
C CYS A 57 -0.28 7.74 6.43
N LEU A 58 0.71 8.56 6.06
CA LEU A 58 1.13 9.73 6.85
C LEU A 58 0.17 10.91 6.73
N LYS A 59 -0.83 10.86 5.83
CA LYS A 59 -1.78 11.94 5.63
C LYS A 59 -3.15 11.57 6.19
N ARG A 60 -3.82 12.53 6.84
CA ARG A 60 -5.18 12.40 7.34
C ARG A 60 -6.18 12.99 6.35
N CYS A 61 -7.29 12.28 6.12
CA CYS A 61 -8.41 12.76 5.33
C CYS A 61 -9.19 13.85 6.07
N ASP A 62 -9.52 14.91 5.33
CA ASP A 62 -10.40 16.00 5.76
C ASP A 62 -11.41 16.26 4.64
N CYS A 63 -12.40 15.36 4.55
CA CYS A 63 -13.29 15.23 3.41
C CYS A 63 -14.62 15.95 3.64
N LYS A 64 -15.20 16.47 2.56
CA LYS A 64 -16.53 17.09 2.60
C LYS A 64 -17.64 16.01 2.70
N PRO A 65 -18.89 16.37 3.04
CA PRO A 65 -19.99 15.41 3.19
C PRO A 65 -20.31 14.52 1.97
N ASN A 66 -19.83 14.86 0.78
CA ASN A 66 -20.03 14.09 -0.47
C ASN A 66 -18.74 13.43 -0.98
N GLU A 67 -17.76 13.29 -0.10
CA GLU A 67 -16.47 12.68 -0.39
C GLU A 67 -16.16 11.56 0.60
N ASP A 68 -15.59 10.48 0.09
CA ASP A 68 -15.12 9.35 0.86
C ASP A 68 -13.59 9.37 0.90
N CYS A 69 -13.03 8.96 2.05
CA CYS A 69 -11.59 8.87 2.22
C CYS A 69 -11.02 7.61 1.55
N ASN A 70 -10.38 7.79 0.41
CA ASN A 70 -9.61 6.77 -0.29
C ASN A 70 -8.17 6.69 0.26
N ARG A 71 -7.74 5.50 0.67
CA ARG A 71 -6.39 5.23 1.21
C ARG A 71 -5.21 5.62 0.29
N VAL A 72 -5.42 5.70 -1.03
CA VAL A 72 -4.37 6.03 -2.01
C VAL A 72 -4.37 7.55 -2.28
N HIS A 73 -5.55 8.10 -2.51
CA HIS A 73 -5.72 9.45 -3.08
C HIS A 73 -6.21 10.51 -2.09
N GLY A 74 -6.74 10.11 -0.94
CA GLY A 74 -7.38 11.00 0.02
C GLY A 74 -8.87 11.17 -0.29
N CYS A 75 -9.40 12.38 -0.20
CA CYS A 75 -10.82 12.63 -0.44
C CYS A 75 -11.15 12.49 -1.93
N LEU A 76 -12.08 11.58 -2.23
CA LEU A 76 -12.65 11.42 -3.57
C LEU A 76 -14.17 11.55 -3.47
N PRO A 77 -14.85 12.12 -4.47
CA PRO A 77 -16.30 12.13 -4.52
C PRO A 77 -16.88 10.72 -4.29
N SER A 78 -17.84 10.57 -3.37
CA SER A 78 -18.38 9.26 -2.98
C SER A 78 -19.04 8.51 -4.15
N ILE A 79 -19.41 9.22 -5.22
CA ILE A 79 -19.90 8.61 -6.47
C ILE A 79 -18.81 7.82 -7.21
N ILE A 80 -17.53 8.22 -7.08
CA ILE A 80 -16.38 7.53 -7.69
C ILE A 80 -16.08 6.23 -6.92
N ILE A 81 -16.14 6.23 -5.59
CA ILE A 81 -15.75 5.06 -4.79
C ILE A 81 -16.70 3.87 -5.01
N LYS A 82 -17.99 4.12 -5.23
CA LYS A 82 -18.99 3.07 -5.49
C LYS A 82 -18.79 2.33 -6.81
N GLU A 83 -18.18 2.99 -7.80
CA GLU A 83 -17.94 2.42 -9.14
C GLU A 83 -16.63 1.61 -9.19
N PHE A 84 -15.58 2.04 -8.47
CA PHE A 84 -14.28 1.35 -8.43
C PHE A 84 -14.16 0.23 -7.38
N ALA A 85 -14.99 0.23 -6.32
CA ALA A 85 -15.02 -0.86 -5.34
C ALA A 85 -15.34 -2.24 -5.97
N GLY A 86 -15.99 -2.25 -7.14
CA GLY A 86 -16.24 -3.46 -7.92
C GLY A 86 -14.98 -4.12 -8.53
N LEU A 87 -13.87 -3.38 -8.68
CA LEU A 87 -12.69 -3.85 -9.43
C LEU A 87 -11.44 -4.13 -8.58
N MET A 88 -11.37 -3.64 -7.34
CA MET A 88 -10.16 -3.75 -6.50
C MET A 88 -10.40 -4.51 -5.18
N GLY A 89 -11.24 -5.55 -5.17
CA GLY A 89 -11.60 -6.20 -3.89
C GLY A 89 -12.36 -7.53 -3.85
N LYS A 90 -12.77 -8.18 -4.96
CA LYS A 90 -13.28 -9.57 -4.89
C LYS A 90 -12.12 -10.59 -4.94
N ARG A 91 -11.27 -10.64 -3.91
CA ARG A 91 -10.60 -11.90 -3.53
C ARG A 91 -11.29 -12.47 -2.30
N ASN A 92 -12.52 -12.88 -2.53
CA ASN A 92 -13.21 -13.87 -1.73
C ASN A 92 -14.26 -14.49 -2.66
N VAL A 93 -13.88 -15.62 -3.26
CA VAL A 93 -14.69 -16.47 -4.14
C VAL A 93 -15.75 -17.19 -3.28
N VAL A 94 -16.53 -16.43 -2.52
CA VAL A 94 -17.66 -16.95 -1.73
C VAL A 94 -18.96 -16.74 -2.50
N GLU A 95 -18.88 -16.82 -3.82
CA GLU A 95 -20.01 -17.07 -4.72
C GLU A 95 -19.64 -18.25 -5.63
N ILE A 96 -19.18 -19.33 -5.01
CA ILE A 96 -19.62 -20.67 -5.42
C ILE A 96 -21.13 -20.73 -5.10
N ILE A 97 -21.94 -19.99 -5.84
CA ILE A 97 -23.36 -20.28 -5.96
C ILE A 97 -23.42 -21.31 -7.08
N ILE A 98 -23.19 -22.56 -6.70
CA ILE A 98 -23.65 -23.70 -7.49
C ILE A 98 -25.17 -23.64 -7.43
N THR A 99 -25.79 -23.25 -8.54
CA THR A 99 -27.05 -23.81 -9.02
C THR A 99 -26.96 -23.86 -10.54
#